data_AF-A0A1W9TB25-F1
#
_entry.id   AF-A0A1W9TB25-F1
#
_cell.length_a   1.000
_cell.length_b   1.000
_cell.length_c   1.000
_cell.angle_alpha   90.00
_cell.angle_beta   90.00
_cell.angle_gamma   90.00
#
_symmetry.space_group_name_H-M   'P 1'
#
loop_
_entity.id
_entity.type
_entity.pdbx_description
1 polymer ?
#
loop_
_entity_poly.entity_id
_entity_poly.type
_entity_poly.pdbx_seq_one_letter_code
_entity_poly.pdbx_strand_id
1 'polypeptide(L)' 'MADVIASGNTVTWIMKCTGKGGEVMGTGEITYSGNSSKGTMTILMPQANMKMTSNLSGKRIGKCK' A
#
# COMPACT_ATOMS: atom_id res chain seq x y z
N MET A 1 9.81 6.45 -10.75
CA MET A 1 9.18 5.14 -10.98
C MET A 1 8.52 4.72 -9.68
N ALA A 2 7.28 4.24 -9.72
CA ALA A 2 6.72 3.54 -8.58
C ALA A 2 7.10 2.06 -8.75
N ASP A 3 8.01 1.57 -7.91
CA ASP A 3 8.47 0.19 -7.95
C ASP A 3 7.39 -0.70 -7.31
N VAL A 4 6.64 -1.41 -8.16
CA VAL A 4 5.69 -2.43 -7.74
C VAL A 4 6.35 -3.78 -7.96
N ILE A 5 6.60 -4.49 -6.87
CA ILE A 5 7.24 -5.82 -6.85
C ILE A 5 6.18 -6.83 -6.44
N ALA A 6 5.89 -7.78 -7.32
CA ALA A 6 5.04 -8.92 -7.01
C ALA A 6 5.91 -10.17 -6.83
N SER A 7 5.95 -10.69 -5.60
CA SER A 7 6.68 -11.89 -5.22
C SER A 7 5.68 -12.96 -4.76
N GLY A 8 5.30 -13.84 -5.70
CA GLY A 8 4.32 -14.90 -5.46
C GLY A 8 2.95 -14.34 -5.06
N ASN A 9 2.61 -14.49 -3.78
CA ASN A 9 1.35 -14.03 -3.21
C ASN A 9 1.44 -12.66 -2.53
N THR A 10 2.63 -12.04 -2.51
CA THR A 10 2.87 -10.77 -1.84
C THR A 10 3.20 -9.70 -2.86
N VAL A 11 2.52 -8.57 -2.78
CA VAL A 11 2.72 -7.40 -3.63
C VAL A 11 3.20 -6.27 -2.74
N THR A 12 4.39 -5.77 -3.02
CA THR A 12 4.99 -4.64 -2.33
C THR A 12 5.10 -3.48 -3.32
N TRP A 13 4.79 -2.27 -2.89
CA TRP A 13 4.93 -1.10 -3.74
C TRP A 13 5.51 0.09 -2.99
N ILE A 14 6.27 0.89 -3.73
CA ILE A 14 6.80 2.16 -3.26
C ILE A 14 6.27 3.26 -4.18
N MET A 15 5.63 4.24 -3.57
CA MET A 15 5.07 5.42 -4.21
C MET A 15 5.80 6.64 -3.68
N LYS A 16 6.35 7.45 -4.58
CA LYS A 16 6.89 8.77 -4.26
C LYS A 16 6.16 9.80 -5.12
N CYS A 17 5.36 10.64 -4.48
CA CYS A 17 4.65 11.73 -5.13
C CYS A 17 5.31 13.05 -4.71
N THR A 18 5.89 13.77 -5.66
CA THR A 18 6.43 15.11 -5.45
C THR A 18 5.55 16.11 -6.17
N GLY A 19 4.86 16.98 -5.42
CA GLY A 19 3.95 17.98 -5.99
C GLY A 19 4.06 19.33 -5.29
N LYS A 20 3.26 20.31 -5.73
CA LYS A 20 3.22 21.67 -5.12
C LYS A 20 2.89 21.67 -3.63
N GLY A 21 2.20 20.64 -3.14
CA GLY A 21 1.86 20.46 -1.71
C GLY A 21 2.92 19.72 -0.89
N GLY A 22 4.02 19.28 -1.50
CA GLY A 22 5.06 18.54 -0.80
C GLY A 22 5.47 17.22 -1.43
N GLU A 23 6.35 16.52 -0.71
CA GLU A 23 6.84 15.18 -1.02
C GLU A 23 6.07 14.21 -0.14
N VAL A 24 5.38 13.26 -0.76
CA VAL A 24 4.66 12.20 -0.09
C VAL A 24 5.32 10.88 -0.47
N MET A 25 5.75 10.13 0.52
CA MET A 25 6.29 8.78 0.34
C MET A 25 5.30 7.76 0.89
N GLY A 26 4.75 6.92 0.03
CA GLY A 26 3.93 5.77 0.42
C GLY A 26 4.70 4.48 0.19
N THR A 27 4.72 3.59 1.17
CA THR A 27 5.19 2.21 1.01
C THR A 27 4.08 1.29 1.43
N GLY A 28 3.81 0.24 0.67
CA GLY A 28 2.74 -0.69 0.99
C GLY A 28 3.12 -2.11 0.65
N GLU A 29 2.55 -3.04 1.40
CA GLU A 29 2.64 -4.47 1.15
C GLU A 29 1.26 -5.10 1.33
N ILE A 30 0.87 -5.98 0.42
CA ILE A 30 -0.31 -6.83 0.55
C ILE A 30 0.10 -8.28 0.29
N THR A 31 -0.24 -9.15 1.22
CA THR A 31 -0.17 -10.60 1.05
C THR A 31 -1.57 -11.17 0.83
N TYR A 32 -1.71 -11.97 -0.22
CA TYR A 32 -2.93 -12.68 -0.57
C TYR A 32 -2.87 -14.14 -0.07
N SER A 33 -3.90 -14.57 0.65
CA SER A 33 -4.02 -15.92 1.20
C SER A 33 -5.36 -16.54 0.79
N GLY A 34 -5.42 -17.04 -0.45
CA GLY A 34 -6.60 -17.70 -1.02
C GLY A 34 -7.80 -16.76 -1.12
N ASN A 35 -8.63 -16.75 -0.07
CA ASN A 35 -9.83 -15.91 0.04
C ASN A 35 -9.67 -14.68 0.93
N SER A 36 -8.50 -14.44 1.53
CA SER A 36 -8.22 -13.24 2.31
C SER A 36 -7.03 -12.48 1.76
N SER A 37 -6.99 -11.19 2.02
CA SER A 37 -5.83 -10.33 1.81
C SER A 37 -5.53 -9.59 3.10
N LYS A 38 -4.25 -9.48 3.44
CA LYS A 38 -3.78 -8.64 4.53
C LYS A 38 -2.65 -7.80 4.01
N GLY A 39 -2.65 -6.53 4.37
CA GLY A 39 -1.59 -5.63 3.98
C GLY A 39 -1.40 -4.52 4.99
N THR A 40 -0.28 -3.84 4.84
CA THR A 40 0.04 -2.66 5.63
C THR A 40 0.60 -1.62 4.68
N MET A 41 0.15 -0.38 4.83
CA MET A 41 0.63 0.75 4.06
C MET A 41 1.12 1.83 5.02
N THR A 42 2.33 2.33 4.80
CA THR A 42 2.91 3.46 5.52
C THR A 42 3.01 4.65 4.58
N ILE A 43 2.34 5.74 4.93
CA ILE A 43 2.45 7.04 4.25
C ILE A 43 3.26 7.98 5.16
N LEU A 44 4.27 8.61 4.57
CA LEU A 44 5.11 9.62 5.17
C LEU A 44 4.88 10.94 4.44
N MET A 45 4.54 11.97 5.22
CA MET A 45 4.35 13.34 4.77
C MET A 45 5.30 14.24 5.58
N PRO A 46 6.55 14.42 5.11
CA PRO A 46 7.57 15.19 5.82
C PRO A 46 7.17 16.64 6.05
N GLN A 47 6.44 17.28 5.13
CA GLN A 47 5.99 18.68 5.31
C GLN A 47 5.06 18.84 6.52
N ALA A 48 4.23 17.83 6.81
CA ALA A 48 3.30 17.84 7.92
C ALA A 48 3.87 17.12 9.16
N ASN A 49 5.12 16.66 9.10
CA ASN A 49 5.76 15.77 10.08
C ASN A 49 4.85 14.59 10.49
N MET A 50 4.12 14.04 9.51
CA MET A 50 3.06 13.07 9.76
C MET A 50 3.43 11.71 9.15
N LYS A 51 3.30 10.67 9.98
CA LYS A 51 3.43 9.27 9.57
C LYS A 51 2.11 8.57 9.83
N MET A 52 1.55 8.00 8.77
CA MET A 52 0.28 7.29 8.83
C MET A 52 0.51 5.83 8.46
N THR A 53 0.12 4.92 9.33
CA THR A 53 0.17 3.48 9.07
C THR A 53 -1.27 2.97 8.95
N SER A 54 -1.61 2.45 7.78
CA SER A 54 -2.92 1.87 7.47
C SER A 54 -2.80 0.35 7.38
N ASN A 55 -3.56 -0.35 8.22
CA ASN A 55 -3.69 -1.80 8.12
C ASN A 55 -4.88 -2.12 7.21
N LEU A 56 -4.60 -2.86 6.14
CA LEU A 56 -5.55 -3.28 5.13
C LEU A 56 -5.92 -4.73 5.40
N SER A 57 -7.20 -5.03 5.50
CA SER A 57 -7.67 -6.42 5.53
C SER A 57 -8.85 -6.56 4.59
N GLY A 58 -8.78 -7.56 3.73
CA GLY A 58 -9.79 -7.87 2.73
C GLY A 58 -10.16 -9.33 2.78
N LYS A 59 -11.42 -9.62 2.43
CA LYS A 59 -11.91 -10.98 2.24
C LYS A 59 -12.68 -11.04 0.93
N ARG A 60 -12.44 -12.08 0.14
CA ARG A 60 -13.18 -12.35 -1.09
C ARG A 60 -14.61 -12.72 -0.71
N ILE A 61 -15.56 -11.91 -1.14
CA ILE A 61 -16.99 -12.06 -0.83
C ILE A 61 -17.75 -12.96 -1.82
N GLY A 62 -17.12 -13.37 -2.92
CA GLY A 62 -17.72 -14.25 -3.92
C GLY A 62 -17.27 -13.91 -5.34
N LYS A 63 -17.93 -14.47 -6.35
CA LYS A 63 -17.79 -14.00 -7.74
C LYS A 63 -18.53 -12.67 -7.88
N CYS A 64 -17.96 -11.71 -8.61
CA CYS A 64 -18.70 -10.55 -9.09
C CYS A 64 -19.88 -11.06 -9.94
N LYS A 65 -21.09 -10.53 -9.70
CA LYS A 65 -22.26 -10.75 -10.54
C LYS A 65 -22.32 -9.68 -11.62
#